data_AF-A0A8F2B0R9-F1
#
_entry.id   AF-A0A8F2B0R9-F1
#
_cell.length_a   1.000
_cell.length_b   1.000
_cell.length_c   1.000
_cell.angle_alpha   90.00
_cell.angle_beta   90.00
_cell.angle_gamma   90.00
#
_symmetry.space_group_name_H-M   'P 1'
#
loop_
_entity.id
_entity.type
_entity.pdbx_description
1 polymer ?
#
loop_
_entity_poly.entity_id
_entity_poly.type
_entity_poly.pdbx_seq_one_letter_code
_entity_poly.pdbx_strand_id
1 'polypeptide(L)'
;MVLDSSKDVRKLIPALVILFLSVVLSLAFRNGWPMLLAVTAIFVYKPSWWLVIIMGFAYTVFLKSGWPLVASVVFALVGKPKRWWPIPAGIAFALVEVFSFYLSERPIGITRGFTVMAAITEYLIYPAHIDNVEYWSIYEPKIDWTMAMILGVTIGSFLSARYSGEFKWMGVPDMWRQSKGPSVFKRWVWVFLAGIVMGFAARIAGGCVSGLLISGAIQLVPSGFIFMISLWVGGVLTSFLFYRGGIVAVKKE
;
A
#
# COMPACT_ATOMS: atom_id res chain seq x y z
N MET A 1 2.54 -11.39 -13.12
CA MET A 1 1.84 -11.08 -14.38
C MET A 1 2.77 -11.55 -15.47
N VAL A 2 2.55 -12.76 -15.99
CA VAL A 2 3.32 -13.25 -17.13
C VAL A 2 2.82 -12.43 -18.32
N LEU A 3 3.62 -11.44 -18.72
CA LEU A 3 3.33 -10.59 -19.86
C LEU A 3 3.34 -11.48 -21.10
N ASP A 4 2.23 -11.54 -21.84
CA ASP A 4 2.19 -12.12 -23.19
C ASP A 4 2.96 -11.16 -24.11
N SER A 5 4.29 -11.31 -24.07
CA SER A 5 5.28 -10.49 -24.76
C SER A 5 4.98 -10.34 -26.26
N SER A 6 4.27 -11.29 -26.86
CA SER A 6 4.04 -11.32 -28.31
C SER A 6 3.00 -10.31 -28.83
N LYS A 7 2.01 -9.94 -28.00
CA LYS A 7 0.89 -9.05 -28.41
C LYS A 7 1.16 -7.58 -28.10
N ASP A 8 1.93 -7.32 -27.04
CA ASP A 8 2.30 -5.96 -26.66
C ASP A 8 3.47 -5.45 -27.52
N VAL A 9 4.43 -6.31 -27.88
CA VAL A 9 5.56 -5.94 -28.76
C VAL A 9 5.10 -5.60 -30.19
N ARG A 10 4.10 -6.32 -30.74
CA ARG A 10 3.53 -5.99 -32.06
C ARG A 10 2.84 -4.63 -32.12
N LYS A 11 2.43 -4.08 -30.98
CA LYS A 11 1.78 -2.76 -30.87
C LYS A 11 2.75 -1.64 -30.52
N LEU A 12 3.88 -1.97 -29.90
CA LEU A 12 4.97 -1.04 -29.59
C LEU A 12 5.68 -0.53 -30.85
N ILE A 13 5.89 -1.40 -31.85
CA ILE A 13 6.59 -1.03 -33.09
C ILE A 13 5.88 0.10 -33.85
N PRO A 14 4.57 0.02 -34.18
CA PRO A 14 3.89 1.13 -34.86
C PRO A 14 3.82 2.39 -33.99
N ALA A 15 3.68 2.27 -32.66
CA ALA A 15 3.68 3.42 -31.75
C ALA A 15 5.04 4.13 -31.71
N LEU A 16 6.16 3.38 -31.71
CA LEU A 16 7.51 3.92 -31.76
C LEU A 16 7.83 4.54 -33.12
N VAL A 17 7.35 3.94 -34.22
CA VAL A 17 7.50 4.48 -35.58
C VAL A 17 6.74 5.80 -35.73
N ILE A 18 5.52 5.88 -35.19
CA ILE A 18 4.71 7.10 -35.20
C ILE A 18 5.34 8.18 -34.30
N LEU A 19 5.85 7.81 -33.12
CA LEU A 19 6.62 8.71 -32.26
C LEU A 19 7.88 9.23 -32.96
N PHE A 20 8.63 8.36 -33.62
CA PHE A 20 9.84 8.74 -34.34
C PHE A 20 9.56 9.66 -35.53
N LEU A 21 8.57 9.32 -36.37
CA LEU A 21 8.08 10.18 -37.45
C LEU A 21 7.58 11.52 -36.92
N SER A 22 6.95 11.53 -35.74
CA SER A 22 6.49 12.76 -35.12
C SER A 22 7.67 13.64 -34.65
N VAL A 23 8.68 13.07 -34.02
CA VAL A 23 9.89 13.83 -33.63
C VAL A 23 10.60 14.40 -34.86
N VAL A 24 10.71 13.62 -35.94
CA VAL A 24 11.37 14.04 -37.20
C VAL A 24 10.59 15.16 -37.91
N LEU A 25 9.27 15.03 -38.06
CA LEU A 25 8.45 16.09 -38.66
C LEU A 25 8.40 17.35 -37.77
N SER A 26 8.41 17.21 -36.44
CA SER A 26 8.42 18.35 -35.52
C SER A 26 9.72 19.16 -35.61
N LEU A 27 10.86 18.48 -35.83
CA LEU A 27 12.15 19.13 -36.05
C LEU A 27 12.23 19.81 -37.42
N ALA A 28 11.57 19.24 -38.44
CA ALA A 28 11.58 19.76 -39.81
C ALA A 28 10.77 21.06 -39.99
N PHE A 29 9.61 21.20 -39.33
CA PHE A 29 8.67 22.30 -39.63
C PHE A 29 8.79 23.54 -38.74
N ARG A 30 9.67 23.56 -37.72
CA ARG A 30 9.85 24.68 -36.75
C ARG A 30 8.55 25.24 -36.09
N ASN A 31 7.39 24.61 -36.29
CA ASN A 31 6.08 24.98 -35.76
C ASN A 31 5.31 23.70 -35.36
N GLY A 32 5.41 23.29 -34.09
CA GLY A 32 4.98 21.97 -33.59
C GLY A 32 3.50 21.82 -33.18
N TRP A 33 2.65 22.81 -33.44
CA TRP A 33 1.24 22.79 -32.97
C TRP A 33 0.29 21.84 -33.73
N PRO A 34 0.44 21.55 -35.04
CA PRO A 34 -0.46 20.61 -35.74
C PRO A 34 -0.27 19.16 -35.27
N MET A 35 0.93 18.84 -34.78
CA MET A 35 1.31 17.51 -34.34
C MET A 35 0.73 17.16 -32.96
N LEU A 36 0.54 18.18 -32.11
CA LEU A 36 -0.10 18.07 -30.81
C LEU A 36 -1.56 17.63 -30.91
N LEU A 37 -2.28 18.10 -31.92
CA LEU A 37 -3.67 17.71 -32.21
C LEU A 37 -3.79 16.27 -32.71
N ALA A 38 -2.85 15.84 -33.56
CA ALA A 38 -2.80 14.46 -34.05
C ALA A 38 -2.52 13.46 -32.92
N VAL A 39 -1.62 13.80 -31.99
CA VAL A 39 -1.32 12.96 -30.83
C VAL A 39 -2.47 12.96 -29.82
N THR A 40 -3.13 14.10 -29.54
CA THR A 40 -4.31 14.13 -28.66
C THR A 40 -5.50 13.37 -29.23
N ALA A 41 -5.72 13.38 -30.55
CA ALA A 41 -6.79 12.61 -31.20
C ALA A 41 -6.63 11.09 -31.01
N ILE A 42 -5.39 10.58 -30.98
CA ILE A 42 -5.09 9.16 -30.72
C ILE A 42 -5.40 8.77 -29.25
N PHE A 43 -5.34 9.72 -28.32
CA PHE A 43 -5.52 9.50 -26.87
C PHE A 43 -6.97 9.38 -26.41
N VAL A 44 -7.92 9.95 -27.16
CA VAL A 44 -9.35 9.85 -26.82
C VAL A 44 -9.83 8.39 -26.86
N TYR A 45 -9.13 7.51 -27.58
CA TYR A 45 -9.56 6.13 -27.77
C TYR A 45 -9.19 5.17 -26.61
N LYS A 46 -8.07 5.38 -25.87
CA LYS A 46 -7.74 4.66 -24.61
C LYS A 46 -6.68 5.40 -23.76
N PRO A 47 -7.08 6.16 -22.73
CA PRO A 47 -6.14 6.95 -21.95
C PRO A 47 -5.41 6.10 -20.89
N SER A 48 -4.07 6.13 -20.89
CA SER A 48 -3.24 5.57 -19.83
C SER A 48 -2.42 6.66 -19.13
N TRP A 49 -2.49 6.72 -17.80
CA TRP A 49 -2.04 7.83 -16.95
C TRP A 49 -0.55 8.20 -17.06
N TRP A 50 0.35 7.25 -17.35
CA TRP A 50 1.79 7.51 -17.49
C TRP A 50 2.14 8.32 -18.75
N LEU A 51 1.40 8.10 -19.83
CA LEU A 51 1.55 8.90 -21.04
C LEU A 51 1.11 10.37 -20.84
N VAL A 52 0.11 10.60 -19.98
CA VAL A 52 -0.33 11.95 -19.60
C VAL A 52 0.76 12.68 -18.82
N ILE A 53 1.53 11.97 -17.97
CA ILE A 53 2.66 12.55 -17.23
C ILE A 53 3.84 12.85 -18.15
N ILE A 54 4.21 11.92 -19.05
CA ILE A 54 5.29 12.14 -20.03
C ILE A 54 4.93 13.31 -20.96
N MET A 55 3.67 13.37 -21.43
CA MET A 55 3.20 14.47 -22.25
C MET A 55 3.08 15.76 -21.45
N GLY A 56 2.64 15.73 -20.19
CA GLY A 56 2.60 16.89 -19.30
C GLY A 56 4.00 17.47 -19.08
N PHE A 57 5.00 16.59 -18.89
CA PHE A 57 6.40 16.97 -18.79
C PHE A 57 6.92 17.56 -20.12
N ALA A 58 6.69 16.86 -21.24
CA ALA A 58 7.05 17.36 -22.57
C ALA A 58 6.39 18.70 -22.90
N TYR A 59 5.12 18.88 -22.54
CA TYR A 59 4.37 20.13 -22.67
C TYR A 59 4.99 21.25 -21.84
N THR A 60 5.36 20.98 -20.58
CA THR A 60 5.96 21.99 -19.69
C THR A 60 7.33 22.45 -20.18
N VAL A 61 8.12 21.54 -20.75
CA VAL A 61 9.43 21.83 -21.34
C VAL A 61 9.28 22.64 -22.63
N PHE A 62 8.30 22.31 -23.49
CA PHE A 62 8.12 22.98 -24.79
C PHE A 62 7.33 24.29 -24.74
N LEU A 63 6.34 24.45 -23.84
CA LEU A 63 5.48 25.65 -23.79
C LEU A 63 5.83 26.63 -22.66
N LYS A 64 6.87 26.37 -21.85
CA LYS A 64 7.27 27.19 -20.68
C LYS A 64 6.08 27.56 -19.77
N SER A 65 5.09 26.68 -19.64
CA SER A 65 3.88 26.89 -18.85
C SER A 65 3.63 25.69 -17.94
N GLY A 66 3.50 25.95 -16.63
CA GLY A 66 3.40 24.92 -15.57
C GLY A 66 2.02 24.27 -15.41
N TRP A 67 1.00 24.77 -16.11
CA TRP A 67 -0.38 24.28 -16.07
C TRP A 67 -0.59 22.78 -16.40
N PRO A 68 0.20 22.14 -17.29
CA PRO A 68 0.06 20.71 -17.62
C PRO A 68 0.51 19.75 -16.49
N LEU A 69 1.47 20.15 -15.66
CA LEU A 69 1.84 19.40 -14.45
C LEU A 69 0.73 19.46 -13.41
N VAL A 70 0.12 20.64 -13.23
CA VAL A 70 -1.06 20.81 -12.37
C VAL A 70 -2.22 19.96 -12.89
N ALA A 71 -2.48 19.96 -14.20
CA ALA A 71 -3.52 19.11 -14.80
C ALA A 71 -3.24 17.61 -14.61
N SER A 72 -1.97 17.18 -14.66
CA SER A 72 -1.57 15.77 -14.44
C SER A 72 -1.71 15.34 -12.98
N VAL A 73 -1.35 16.23 -12.04
CA VAL A 73 -1.56 16.03 -10.59
C VAL A 73 -3.06 16.03 -10.29
N VAL A 74 -3.83 16.95 -10.87
CA VAL A 74 -5.29 16.99 -10.77
C VAL A 74 -5.90 15.72 -11.36
N PHE A 75 -5.43 15.21 -12.50
CA PHE A 75 -5.93 13.97 -13.09
C PHE A 75 -5.53 12.72 -12.28
N ALA A 76 -4.40 12.75 -11.57
CA ALA A 76 -4.02 11.71 -10.61
C ALA A 76 -4.88 11.76 -9.33
N LEU A 77 -5.30 12.96 -8.91
CA LEU A 77 -6.20 13.19 -7.77
C LEU A 77 -7.68 12.96 -8.12
N VAL A 78 -8.09 13.17 -9.37
CA VAL A 78 -9.47 13.07 -9.87
C VAL A 78 -9.74 11.73 -10.56
N GLY A 79 -8.71 11.13 -11.17
CA GLY A 79 -8.78 9.76 -11.64
C GLY A 79 -9.05 8.83 -10.47
N LYS A 80 -9.87 7.80 -10.67
CA LYS A 80 -10.05 6.70 -9.72
C LYS A 80 -9.12 5.55 -10.10
N PRO A 81 -7.79 5.62 -9.87
CA PRO A 81 -6.92 4.51 -10.20
C PRO A 81 -7.22 3.35 -9.25
N LYS A 82 -7.44 2.14 -9.82
CA LYS A 82 -7.52 0.89 -9.03
C LYS A 82 -6.22 0.58 -8.27
N ARG A 83 -5.09 1.20 -8.67
CA ARG A 83 -3.78 1.07 -8.00
C ARG A 83 -3.03 2.39 -8.03
N TRP A 84 -2.58 2.82 -6.87
CA TRP A 84 -1.70 3.97 -6.71
C TRP A 84 -0.28 3.61 -7.15
N TRP A 85 0.45 4.56 -7.75
CA TRP A 85 1.84 4.34 -8.13
C TRP A 85 2.70 4.18 -6.86
N PRO A 86 3.61 3.19 -6.79
CA PRO A 86 4.36 2.90 -5.56
C PRO A 86 5.21 4.07 -5.05
N ILE A 87 5.68 4.96 -5.94
CA ILE A 87 6.56 6.06 -5.56
C ILE A 87 5.81 7.15 -4.75
N PRO A 88 4.71 7.75 -5.25
CA PRO A 88 3.90 8.69 -4.46
C PRO A 88 3.34 8.08 -3.18
N ALA A 89 2.93 6.81 -3.23
CA ALA A 89 2.47 6.10 -2.04
C ALA A 89 3.61 5.98 -1.02
N GLY A 90 4.81 5.60 -1.45
CA GLY A 90 6.01 5.53 -0.61
C GLY A 90 6.39 6.89 -0.01
N ILE A 91 6.36 7.97 -0.80
CA ILE A 91 6.61 9.33 -0.31
C ILE A 91 5.57 9.73 0.74
N ALA A 92 4.28 9.48 0.49
CA ALA A 92 3.23 9.76 1.46
C ALA A 92 3.41 8.98 2.76
N PHE A 93 3.77 7.70 2.67
CA PHE A 93 4.09 6.88 3.85
C PHE A 93 5.30 7.40 4.62
N ALA A 94 6.38 7.80 3.93
CA ALA A 94 7.55 8.40 4.57
C ALA A 94 7.20 9.71 5.28
N LEU A 95 6.35 10.55 4.68
CA LEU A 95 5.86 11.78 5.32
C LEU A 95 5.07 11.47 6.59
N VAL A 96 4.16 10.48 6.56
CA VAL A 96 3.40 10.04 7.76
C VAL A 96 4.35 9.59 8.87
N GLU A 97 5.45 8.93 8.51
CA GLU A 97 6.45 8.52 9.48
C GLU A 97 7.22 9.68 10.10
N VAL A 98 7.66 10.65 9.29
CA VAL A 98 8.26 11.89 9.78
C VAL A 98 7.29 12.63 10.70
N PHE A 99 6.01 12.71 10.35
CA PHE A 99 4.98 13.28 11.22
C PHE A 99 4.80 12.49 12.52
N SER A 100 4.87 11.16 12.49
CA SER A 100 4.81 10.33 13.69
C SER A 100 5.97 10.65 14.64
N PHE A 101 7.19 10.78 14.13
CA PHE A 101 8.34 11.19 14.93
C PHE A 101 8.20 12.61 15.46
N TYR A 102 7.73 13.54 14.64
CA TYR A 102 7.57 14.94 15.04
C TYR A 102 6.52 15.13 16.14
N LEU A 103 5.40 14.40 16.06
CA LEU A 103 4.27 14.56 16.99
C LEU A 103 4.39 13.71 18.26
N SER A 104 4.95 12.51 18.14
CA SER A 104 4.92 11.50 19.20
C SER A 104 6.32 11.07 19.68
N GLU A 105 7.39 11.62 19.10
CA GLU A 105 8.79 11.22 19.35
C GLU A 105 9.03 9.71 19.19
N ARG A 106 8.15 9.04 18.44
CA ARG A 106 8.09 7.58 18.35
C ARG A 106 7.79 7.12 16.92
N PRO A 107 8.33 5.95 16.53
CA PRO A 107 8.04 5.34 15.23
C PRO A 107 6.58 4.92 15.13
N ILE A 108 6.13 4.63 13.90
CA ILE A 108 4.77 4.17 13.63
C ILE A 108 4.56 2.79 14.29
N GLY A 109 3.64 2.72 15.25
CA GLY A 109 3.35 1.49 15.98
C GLY A 109 1.85 1.23 16.15
N ILE A 110 1.41 0.01 15.84
CA ILE A 110 0.03 -0.43 16.06
C ILE A 110 -0.09 -1.25 17.34
N THR A 111 0.83 -2.19 17.59
CA THR A 111 0.69 -3.16 18.70
C THR A 111 0.67 -2.53 20.10
N ARG A 112 1.30 -1.37 20.27
CA ARG A 112 1.27 -0.61 21.54
C ARG A 112 -0.14 -0.07 21.81
N GLY A 113 -0.83 0.45 20.80
CA GLY A 113 -2.20 0.94 20.96
C GLY A 113 -3.13 -0.18 21.48
N PHE A 114 -2.97 -1.40 20.96
CA PHE A 114 -3.73 -2.55 21.45
C PHE A 114 -3.41 -2.95 22.90
N THR A 115 -2.15 -2.86 23.34
CA THR A 115 -1.80 -3.15 24.75
C THR A 115 -2.28 -2.07 25.69
N VAL A 116 -2.20 -0.80 25.29
CA VAL A 116 -2.71 0.29 26.11
C VAL A 116 -4.23 0.22 26.21
N MET A 117 -4.95 -0.15 25.14
CA MET A 117 -6.39 -0.42 25.22
C MET A 117 -6.71 -1.56 26.19
N ALA A 118 -5.89 -2.62 26.19
CA ALA A 118 -6.01 -3.70 27.17
C ALA A 118 -5.70 -3.22 28.59
N ALA A 119 -4.68 -2.38 28.79
CA ALA A 119 -4.33 -1.79 30.07
C ALA A 119 -5.46 -0.91 30.63
N ILE A 120 -6.07 -0.07 29.78
CA ILE A 120 -7.24 0.74 30.16
C ILE A 120 -8.42 -0.16 30.55
N THR A 121 -8.66 -1.23 29.78
CA THR A 121 -9.73 -2.18 30.09
C THR A 121 -9.48 -2.88 31.43
N GLU A 122 -8.25 -3.32 31.68
CA GLU A 122 -7.85 -3.95 32.94
C GLU A 122 -7.99 -2.97 34.11
N TYR A 123 -7.61 -1.70 33.93
CA TYR A 123 -7.75 -0.65 34.94
C TYR A 123 -9.21 -0.45 35.36
N LEU A 124 -10.13 -0.53 34.40
CA LEU A 124 -11.56 -0.35 34.63
C LEU A 124 -12.22 -1.55 35.31
N ILE A 125 -11.70 -2.77 35.13
CA ILE A 125 -12.29 -3.99 35.69
C ILE A 125 -11.61 -4.37 37.03
N TYR A 126 -10.28 -4.33 37.09
CA TYR A 126 -9.47 -4.75 38.23
C TYR A 126 -8.31 -3.77 38.50
N PRO A 127 -8.58 -2.57 39.04
CA PRO A 127 -7.55 -1.55 39.26
C PRO A 127 -6.41 -2.03 40.18
N ALA A 128 -6.73 -2.84 41.20
CA ALA A 128 -5.74 -3.41 42.11
C ALA A 128 -4.79 -4.42 41.43
N HIS A 129 -5.16 -5.00 40.29
CA HIS A 129 -4.30 -5.94 39.57
C HIS A 129 -3.18 -5.22 38.80
N ILE A 130 -3.44 -4.00 38.30
CA ILE A 130 -2.47 -3.24 37.52
C ILE A 130 -1.22 -2.90 38.30
N ASP A 131 -1.37 -2.44 39.54
CA ASP A 131 -0.22 -2.04 40.38
C ASP A 131 0.65 -3.24 40.80
N ASN A 132 0.11 -4.46 40.70
CA ASN A 132 0.80 -5.69 41.08
C ASN A 132 1.58 -6.35 39.92
N VAL A 133 1.40 -5.88 38.68
CA VAL A 133 2.01 -6.52 37.50
C VAL A 133 2.90 -5.53 36.77
N GLU A 134 4.21 -5.82 36.78
CA GLU A 134 5.25 -4.97 36.16
C GLU A 134 5.01 -4.73 34.66
N TYR A 135 4.37 -5.67 33.96
CA TYR A 135 4.02 -5.53 32.55
C TYR A 135 3.23 -4.24 32.24
N TRP A 136 2.32 -3.85 33.13
CA TRP A 136 1.47 -2.66 32.94
C TRP A 136 2.19 -1.34 33.22
N SER A 137 3.33 -1.38 33.93
CA SER A 137 4.18 -0.20 34.13
C SER A 137 4.82 0.28 32.82
N ILE A 138 5.09 -0.65 31.89
CA ILE A 138 5.64 -0.36 30.57
C ILE A 138 4.57 0.21 29.62
N TYR A 139 3.31 -0.20 29.82
CA TYR A 139 2.15 0.16 29.01
C TYR A 139 1.08 0.86 29.85
N GLU A 140 1.45 2.01 30.40
CA GLU A 140 0.54 2.80 31.23
C GLU A 140 -0.83 3.01 30.54
N PRO A 141 -1.94 2.97 31.29
CA PRO A 141 -3.30 3.11 30.78
C PRO A 141 -3.63 4.57 30.42
N LYS A 142 -2.86 5.16 29.51
CA LYS A 142 -3.03 6.52 29.00
C LYS A 142 -3.26 6.47 27.51
N ILE A 143 -4.27 7.21 27.03
CA ILE A 143 -4.53 7.33 25.59
C ILE A 143 -3.29 7.92 24.92
N ASP A 144 -2.64 7.11 24.10
CA ASP A 144 -1.40 7.45 23.40
C ASP A 144 -1.69 7.71 21.91
N TRP A 145 -0.77 8.38 21.22
CA TRP A 145 -0.85 8.68 19.78
C TRP A 145 -1.08 7.43 18.93
N THR A 146 -0.59 6.28 19.38
CA THR A 146 -0.80 4.99 18.71
C THR A 146 -2.28 4.59 18.58
N MET A 147 -3.17 5.05 19.47
CA MET A 147 -4.61 4.83 19.30
C MET A 147 -5.20 5.69 18.19
N ALA A 148 -4.78 6.95 18.11
CA ALA A 148 -5.16 7.85 17.01
C ALA A 148 -4.70 7.28 15.66
N MET A 149 -3.52 6.66 15.63
CA MET A 149 -3.02 5.96 14.44
C MET A 149 -3.88 4.75 14.05
N ILE A 150 -4.31 3.93 15.00
CA ILE A 150 -5.22 2.79 14.72
C ILE A 150 -6.54 3.30 14.12
N LEU A 151 -7.14 4.34 14.71
CA LEU A 151 -8.35 4.97 14.19
C LEU A 151 -8.14 5.57 12.80
N GLY A 152 -7.03 6.30 12.61
CA GLY A 152 -6.67 6.93 11.34
C GLY A 152 -6.47 5.92 10.22
N VAL A 153 -5.76 4.81 10.46
CA VAL A 153 -5.59 3.72 9.48
C VAL A 153 -6.92 3.03 9.18
N THR A 154 -7.76 2.84 10.19
CA THR A 154 -9.09 2.21 10.01
C THR A 154 -10.00 3.08 9.16
N ILE A 155 -10.14 4.36 9.49
CA ILE A 155 -10.97 5.31 8.73
C ILE A 155 -10.36 5.56 7.34
N GLY A 156 -9.04 5.74 7.26
CA GLY A 156 -8.33 5.99 6.01
C GLY A 156 -8.45 4.81 5.03
N SER A 157 -8.29 3.57 5.51
CA SER A 157 -8.46 2.37 4.68
C SER A 157 -9.91 2.21 4.22
N PHE A 158 -10.89 2.52 5.07
CA PHE A 158 -12.31 2.50 4.70
C PHE A 158 -12.65 3.55 3.64
N LEU A 159 -12.23 4.81 3.83
CA LEU A 159 -12.44 5.89 2.87
C LEU A 159 -11.72 5.58 1.54
N SER A 160 -10.49 5.07 1.60
CA SER A 160 -9.75 4.65 0.41
C SER A 160 -10.47 3.54 -0.36
N ALA A 161 -10.93 2.49 0.34
CA ALA A 161 -11.67 1.39 -0.28
C ALA A 161 -12.99 1.86 -0.92
N ARG A 162 -13.68 2.81 -0.29
CA ARG A 162 -14.90 3.43 -0.82
C ARG A 162 -14.62 4.29 -2.04
N TYR A 163 -13.60 5.14 -1.99
CA TYR A 163 -13.23 6.03 -3.08
C TYR A 163 -12.77 5.26 -4.34
N SER A 164 -11.97 4.21 -4.16
CA SER A 164 -11.51 3.33 -5.23
C SER A 164 -12.60 2.39 -5.76
N GLY A 165 -13.77 2.31 -5.10
CA GLY A 165 -14.85 1.40 -5.48
C GLY A 165 -14.52 -0.09 -5.28
N GLU A 166 -13.52 -0.39 -4.45
CA GLU A 166 -13.07 -1.77 -4.16
C GLU A 166 -13.68 -2.34 -2.88
N PHE A 167 -14.45 -1.53 -2.15
CA PHE A 167 -15.12 -1.98 -0.94
C PHE A 167 -16.14 -3.09 -1.24
N LYS A 168 -15.86 -4.30 -0.74
CA LYS A 168 -16.72 -5.48 -0.85
C LYS A 168 -16.90 -6.13 0.52
N TRP A 169 -18.15 -6.33 0.93
CA TRP A 169 -18.47 -7.12 2.11
C TRP A 169 -18.32 -8.61 1.79
N MET A 170 -17.23 -9.24 2.26
CA MET A 170 -16.94 -10.66 1.99
C MET A 170 -16.56 -11.42 3.27
N GLY A 171 -17.47 -12.27 3.74
CA GLY A 171 -17.24 -13.15 4.89
C GLY A 171 -16.22 -14.26 4.62
N VAL A 172 -15.95 -14.61 3.36
CA VAL A 172 -14.89 -15.53 2.92
C VAL A 172 -14.29 -15.02 1.61
N PRO A 173 -12.95 -14.80 1.50
CA PRO A 173 -12.32 -14.33 0.28
C PRO A 173 -12.20 -15.50 -0.69
N ASP A 174 -12.15 -15.21 -1.99
CA ASP A 174 -12.18 -16.26 -3.02
C ASP A 174 -11.01 -17.25 -2.90
N MET A 175 -9.82 -16.78 -2.49
CA MET A 175 -8.67 -17.66 -2.22
C MET A 175 -8.95 -18.69 -1.11
N TRP A 176 -9.67 -18.30 -0.06
CA TRP A 176 -10.05 -19.23 1.01
C TRP A 176 -11.11 -20.20 0.52
N ARG A 177 -12.11 -19.68 -0.21
CA ARG A 177 -13.20 -20.50 -0.76
C ARG A 177 -12.66 -21.61 -1.65
N GLN A 178 -11.68 -21.30 -2.50
CA GLN A 178 -11.05 -22.25 -3.42
C GLN A 178 -10.14 -23.27 -2.72
N SER A 179 -9.49 -22.90 -1.61
CA SER A 179 -8.51 -23.77 -0.94
C SER A 179 -9.07 -24.61 0.19
N LYS A 180 -9.96 -24.05 1.03
CA LYS A 180 -10.46 -24.67 2.27
C LYS A 180 -12.00 -24.73 2.33
N GLY A 181 -12.68 -24.30 1.26
CA GLY A 181 -14.13 -24.33 1.13
C GLY A 181 -14.85 -23.08 1.63
N PRO A 182 -16.19 -23.02 1.52
CA PRO A 182 -16.99 -21.81 1.77
C PRO A 182 -17.31 -21.54 3.25
N SER A 183 -16.84 -22.38 4.18
CA SER A 183 -17.22 -22.28 5.60
C SER A 183 -16.66 -21.01 6.26
N VAL A 184 -17.58 -20.13 6.66
CA VAL A 184 -17.29 -18.89 7.40
C VAL A 184 -16.68 -19.23 8.77
N PHE A 185 -17.32 -20.13 9.53
CA PHE A 185 -16.87 -20.50 10.88
C PHE A 185 -15.42 -21.01 10.91
N LYS A 186 -15.07 -21.93 10.00
CA LYS A 186 -13.70 -22.46 9.90
C LYS A 186 -12.69 -21.34 9.63
N ARG A 187 -13.02 -20.37 8.76
CA ARG A 187 -12.16 -19.21 8.50
C ARG A 187 -11.94 -18.39 9.77
N TRP A 188 -13.00 -18.05 10.49
CA TRP A 188 -12.90 -17.23 11.70
C TRP A 188 -12.05 -17.91 12.78
N VAL A 189 -12.21 -19.22 12.99
CA VAL A 189 -11.36 -19.98 13.91
C VAL A 189 -9.88 -19.89 13.51
N TRP A 190 -9.56 -20.09 12.23
CA TRP A 190 -8.19 -19.98 11.74
C TRP A 190 -7.60 -18.57 11.87
N VAL A 191 -8.37 -17.53 11.54
CA VAL A 191 -7.94 -16.13 11.68
C VAL A 191 -7.73 -15.76 13.14
N PHE A 192 -8.59 -16.24 14.04
CA PHE A 192 -8.46 -16.02 15.48
C PHE A 192 -7.19 -16.69 16.04
N LEU A 193 -6.97 -17.97 15.73
CA LEU A 193 -5.76 -18.68 16.15
C LEU A 193 -4.49 -18.03 15.58
N ALA A 194 -4.51 -17.62 14.31
CA ALA A 194 -3.40 -16.88 13.70
C ALA A 194 -3.18 -15.53 14.40
N GLY A 195 -4.24 -14.83 14.79
CA GLY A 195 -4.17 -13.58 15.55
C GLY A 195 -3.49 -13.75 16.91
N ILE A 196 -3.82 -14.81 17.66
CA ILE A 196 -3.16 -15.13 18.94
C ILE A 196 -1.66 -15.35 18.73
N VAL A 197 -1.30 -16.18 17.74
CA VAL A 197 0.11 -16.47 17.43
C VAL A 197 0.85 -15.20 17.01
N MET A 198 0.25 -14.35 16.16
CA MET A 198 0.85 -13.08 15.76
C MET A 198 1.02 -12.12 16.93
N GLY A 199 0.03 -12.03 17.84
CA GLY A 199 0.10 -11.17 19.02
C GLY A 199 1.24 -11.59 19.94
N PHE A 200 1.35 -12.89 20.21
CA PHE A 200 2.44 -13.46 21.01
C PHE A 200 3.81 -13.25 20.34
N ALA A 201 3.92 -13.53 19.03
CA ALA A 201 5.15 -13.32 18.27
C ALA A 201 5.58 -11.86 18.24
N ALA A 202 4.65 -10.91 18.09
CA ALA A 202 4.94 -9.48 18.12
C ALA A 202 5.50 -9.01 19.47
N ARG A 203 5.14 -9.68 20.57
CA ARG A 203 5.70 -9.41 21.90
C ARG A 203 7.10 -9.97 22.06
N ILE A 204 7.33 -11.20 21.62
CA ILE A 204 8.69 -11.79 21.61
C ILE A 204 9.64 -10.97 20.74
N ALA A 205 9.18 -10.51 19.57
CA ALA A 205 9.98 -9.68 18.67
C ALA A 205 10.16 -8.24 19.18
N GLY A 206 9.44 -7.80 20.20
CA GLY A 206 9.46 -6.42 20.70
C GLY A 206 8.80 -5.40 19.76
N GLY A 207 8.05 -5.82 18.74
CA GLY A 207 7.47 -4.92 17.76
C GLY A 207 6.57 -5.59 16.72
N CYS A 208 5.91 -4.78 15.90
CA CYS A 208 5.18 -5.21 14.70
C CYS A 208 5.92 -4.83 13.43
N VAL A 209 5.36 -5.23 12.29
CA VAL A 209 5.82 -4.82 10.96
C VAL A 209 6.00 -3.30 10.84
N SER A 210 5.03 -2.50 11.27
CA SER A 210 5.17 -1.05 11.12
C SER A 210 6.33 -0.48 11.93
N GLY A 211 6.52 -0.94 13.17
CA GLY A 211 7.54 -0.38 14.06
C GLY A 211 8.94 -0.96 13.82
N LEU A 212 9.05 -2.27 13.71
CA LEU A 212 10.35 -2.96 13.63
C LEU A 212 10.84 -3.12 12.19
N LEU A 213 9.94 -3.33 11.22
CA LEU A 213 10.33 -3.44 9.81
C LEU A 213 10.40 -2.07 9.15
N ILE A 214 9.30 -1.30 9.12
CA ILE A 214 9.25 -0.04 8.35
C ILE A 214 10.16 0.99 9.03
N SER A 215 9.89 1.33 10.29
CA SER A 215 10.70 2.33 10.98
C SER A 215 12.12 1.88 11.29
N GLY A 216 12.33 0.59 11.54
CA GLY A 216 13.67 0.02 11.70
C GLY A 216 14.50 0.09 10.42
N ALA A 217 13.89 -0.14 9.25
CA ALA A 217 14.57 -0.04 7.96
C ALA A 217 14.96 1.41 7.61
N ILE A 218 14.09 2.40 7.90
CA ILE A 218 14.40 3.82 7.66
C ILE A 218 15.54 4.30 8.56
N GLN A 219 15.56 3.85 9.82
CA GLN A 219 16.64 4.16 10.75
C GLN A 219 17.91 3.33 10.52
N LEU A 220 17.90 2.42 9.53
CA LEU A 220 19.00 1.50 9.23
C LEU A 220 19.43 0.65 10.44
N VAL A 221 18.51 0.34 11.35
CA VAL A 221 18.80 -0.45 12.55
C VAL A 221 18.96 -1.93 12.17
N PRO A 222 20.03 -2.62 12.58
CA PRO A 222 20.27 -4.02 12.22
C PRO A 222 19.11 -4.97 12.57
N SER A 223 18.41 -4.72 13.68
CA SER A 223 17.27 -5.52 14.12
C SER A 223 16.11 -5.49 13.13
N GLY A 224 15.89 -4.37 12.42
CA GLY A 224 14.83 -4.26 11.41
C GLY A 224 15.10 -5.16 10.19
N PHE A 225 16.36 -5.27 9.76
CA PHE A 225 16.75 -6.16 8.66
C PHE A 225 16.63 -7.64 9.05
N ILE A 226 17.05 -8.00 10.26
CA ILE A 226 16.91 -9.37 10.79
C ILE A 226 15.42 -9.75 10.86
N PHE A 227 14.59 -8.84 11.36
CA PHE A 227 13.15 -9.05 11.44
C PHE A 227 12.50 -9.17 10.06
N MET A 228 12.91 -8.35 9.09
CA MET A 228 12.44 -8.42 7.71
C MET A 228 12.75 -9.78 7.06
N ILE A 229 13.99 -10.27 7.19
CA ILE A 229 14.38 -11.58 6.66
C ILE A 229 13.59 -12.69 7.34
N SER A 230 13.44 -12.62 8.67
CA SER A 230 12.69 -13.60 9.46
C SER A 230 11.21 -13.65 9.08
N LEU A 231 10.57 -12.49 8.87
CA LEU A 231 9.20 -12.40 8.38
C LEU A 231 9.05 -12.98 6.98
N TRP A 232 10.00 -12.71 6.09
CA TRP A 232 9.97 -13.24 4.73
C TRP A 232 10.09 -14.77 4.73
N VAL A 233 11.09 -15.33 5.42
CA VAL A 233 11.29 -16.78 5.54
C VAL A 233 10.08 -17.44 6.21
N GLY A 234 9.62 -16.89 7.35
CA GLY A 234 8.46 -17.41 8.07
C GLY A 234 7.17 -17.35 7.24
N GLY A 235 6.97 -16.26 6.49
CA GLY A 235 5.82 -16.09 5.60
C GLY A 235 5.81 -17.08 4.43
N VAL A 236 6.97 -17.29 3.79
CA VAL A 236 7.14 -18.29 2.73
C VAL A 236 6.89 -19.70 3.26
N LEU A 237 7.52 -20.06 4.39
CA LEU A 237 7.37 -21.37 5.01
C LEU A 237 5.92 -21.64 5.44
N THR A 238 5.29 -20.67 6.12
CA THR A 238 3.90 -20.79 6.56
C THR A 238 2.96 -20.93 5.37
N SER A 239 3.19 -20.16 4.30
CA SER A 239 2.39 -20.29 3.06
C SER A 239 2.55 -21.67 2.44
N PHE A 240 3.78 -22.19 2.37
CA PHE A 240 4.05 -23.52 1.84
C PHE A 240 3.38 -24.62 2.66
N LEU A 241 3.48 -24.56 4.00
CA LEU A 241 2.86 -25.53 4.91
C LEU A 241 1.32 -25.44 4.87
N PHE A 242 0.77 -24.23 4.88
CA PHE A 242 -0.68 -24.02 4.96
C PHE A 242 -1.42 -24.43 3.68
N TYR A 243 -0.82 -24.13 2.52
CA TYR A 243 -1.35 -24.49 1.20
C TYR A 243 -0.75 -25.78 0.61
N ARG A 244 0.18 -26.43 1.32
CA ARG A 244 0.86 -27.68 0.90
C ARG A 244 1.45 -27.62 -0.52
N GLY A 245 2.00 -26.48 -0.91
CA GLY A 245 2.54 -26.26 -2.26
C GLY A 245 1.49 -26.24 -3.40
N GLY A 246 0.19 -26.25 -3.09
CA GLY A 246 -0.86 -26.14 -4.10
C GLY A 246 -0.90 -24.75 -4.74
N ILE A 247 -0.83 -24.70 -6.07
CA ILE A 247 -1.04 -23.46 -6.82
C ILE A 247 -2.54 -23.14 -6.80
N VAL A 248 -2.96 -22.21 -5.95
CA VAL A 248 -4.32 -21.70 -5.95
C VAL A 248 -4.41 -20.65 -7.06
N ALA A 249 -4.81 -21.07 -8.26
CA ALA A 249 -5.04 -20.17 -9.38
C ALA A 249 -6.32 -19.35 -9.13
N VAL A 250 -6.16 -18.11 -8.66
CA VAL A 250 -7.28 -17.18 -8.51
C VAL A 250 -7.80 -16.81 -9.89
N LYS A 251 -8.95 -17.39 -10.26
CA LYS A 251 -9.68 -16.98 -11.47
C LYS A 251 -10.09 -15.52 -11.30
N LYS A 252 -9.54 -14.66 -12.14
CA LYS A 252 -9.83 -13.22 -12.13
C LYS A 252 -11.18 -13.02 -12.83
N GLU A 253 -12.20 -12.64 -12.06
CA GLU A 253 -13.46 -12.11 -12.60
C GLU A 253 -13.27 -10.67 -13.13
#